data_AF-A0AAD6XY18-F1
#
_entry.id   AF-A0AAD6XY18-F1
#
_cell.length_a   1.000
_cell.length_b   1.000
_cell.length_c   1.000
_cell.angle_alpha   90.00
_cell.angle_beta   90.00
_cell.angle_gamma   90.00
#
_symmetry.space_group_name_H-M   'P 1'
#
loop_
_entity.id
_entity.type
_entity.pdbx_description
1 polymer ?
#
loop_
_entity_poly.entity_id
_entity_poly.type
_entity_poly.pdbx_seq_one_letter_code
_entity_poly.pdbx_strand_id
1 'polypeptide(L)'
;MRIRWNTTNAEIERGTVLEPALTRWNAELARGLTGKKKAAAARKAAQLHLMPGDFENLRRIVNVMSILQEATLDLSKKGVPTICKVLPLYKIVQQHLEDSLANISLAEDTCNLRAAIQAGLDKLNKHTEKALVSDFPLIGAVLHPAIRLAYFKDPLRGNDEDLASRAETLLEHLYDVYKEELTDSTPATPSTKPMASTMSPSKGIFRRAVAGTGLGKLLPAKTQTELQVYFSGIFPMAEGDDDILAWWKVIFRYCAVY
;
A
#
# COMPACT_ATOMS: atom_id res chain seq x y z
N MET A 1 1.38 -20.78 -9.38
CA MET A 1 0.61 -19.66 -8.77
C MET A 1 0.83 -19.68 -7.27
N ARG A 2 1.48 -18.67 -6.69
CA ARG A 2 1.56 -18.53 -5.23
C ARG A 2 0.44 -17.60 -4.75
N ILE A 3 -0.81 -18.02 -4.95
CA ILE A 3 -1.99 -17.40 -4.33
C ILE A 3 -2.15 -18.09 -2.96
N ARG A 4 -1.32 -17.73 -1.97
CA ARG A 4 -1.48 -18.30 -0.62
C ARG A 4 -2.35 -17.42 0.28
N TRP A 5 -2.34 -16.10 0.08
CA TRP A 5 -2.96 -15.15 1.02
C TRP A 5 -4.13 -14.34 0.43
N ASN A 6 -4.40 -14.44 -0.88
CA ASN A 6 -5.48 -13.72 -1.57
C ASN A 6 -6.52 -14.64 -2.23
N THR A 7 -6.59 -15.91 -1.85
CA THR A 7 -7.44 -16.91 -2.50
C THR A 7 -8.91 -16.51 -2.45
N THR A 8 -9.40 -16.06 -1.30
CA THR A 8 -10.80 -15.63 -1.14
C THR A 8 -11.17 -14.51 -2.12
N ASN A 9 -10.34 -13.47 -2.24
CA ASN A 9 -10.64 -12.38 -3.17
C ASN A 9 -10.64 -12.85 -4.63
N ALA A 10 -9.65 -13.67 -5.01
CA ALA A 10 -9.55 -14.21 -6.36
C ALA A 10 -10.73 -15.11 -6.73
N GLU A 11 -11.22 -15.92 -5.79
CA GLU A 11 -12.41 -16.77 -6.00
C GLU A 11 -13.68 -15.93 -6.16
N ILE A 12 -13.86 -14.89 -5.33
CA ILE A 12 -15.01 -13.99 -5.43
C ILE A 12 -14.98 -13.20 -6.75
N GLU A 13 -13.83 -12.61 -7.09
CA GLU A 13 -13.62 -11.90 -8.36
C GLU A 13 -13.86 -12.82 -9.56
N ARG A 14 -13.40 -14.07 -9.49
CA ARG A 14 -13.70 -15.06 -10.52
C ARG A 14 -15.18 -15.41 -10.58
N GLY A 15 -15.83 -15.53 -9.43
CA GLY A 15 -17.26 -15.80 -9.29
C GLY A 15 -18.12 -14.72 -9.94
N THR A 16 -17.78 -13.44 -9.76
CA THR A 16 -18.51 -12.33 -10.39
C THR A 16 -18.33 -12.32 -11.91
N VAL A 17 -17.13 -12.62 -12.42
CA VAL A 17 -16.89 -12.76 -13.87
C VAL A 17 -17.67 -13.93 -14.47
N LEU A 18 -17.82 -15.02 -13.72
CA LEU A 18 -18.52 -16.22 -14.16
C LEU A 18 -20.04 -16.18 -13.94
N GLU A 19 -20.61 -15.06 -13.46
CA GLU A 19 -22.05 -14.92 -13.17
C GLU A 19 -22.96 -15.47 -14.30
N PRO A 20 -22.78 -15.13 -15.59
CA PRO A 20 -23.64 -15.65 -16.65
C PRO A 20 -23.50 -17.17 -16.84
N ALA A 21 -22.27 -17.69 -16.70
CA ALA A 21 -21.98 -19.10 -16.87
C ALA A 21 -22.53 -19.94 -15.70
N LEU A 22 -22.38 -19.46 -14.46
CA LEU A 22 -22.93 -20.08 -13.26
C LEU A 22 -24.45 -20.13 -13.30
N THR A 23 -25.08 -19.00 -13.67
CA THR A 23 -26.54 -18.90 -13.81
C THR A 23 -27.07 -19.89 -14.85
N ARG A 24 -26.43 -19.94 -16.02
CA ARG A 24 -26.78 -20.90 -17.08
C ARG A 24 -26.59 -22.35 -16.65
N TRP A 25 -25.42 -22.66 -16.07
CA TRP A 25 -25.12 -24.01 -15.59
C TRP A 25 -26.14 -24.49 -14.57
N ASN A 26 -26.55 -23.62 -13.64
CA ASN A 26 -27.57 -23.93 -12.65
C ASN A 26 -28.96 -24.20 -13.28
N ALA A 27 -29.34 -23.39 -14.28
CA ALA A 27 -30.59 -23.58 -15.02
C ALA A 27 -30.61 -24.89 -15.83
N GLU A 28 -29.45 -25.31 -16.34
CA GLU A 28 -29.32 -26.53 -17.14
C GLU A 28 -29.14 -27.81 -16.30
N LEU A 29 -28.96 -27.70 -14.98
CA LEU A 29 -28.56 -28.80 -14.08
C LEU A 29 -29.54 -30.00 -14.09
N ALA A 30 -30.83 -29.74 -14.30
CA ALA A 30 -31.88 -30.77 -14.36
C ALA A 30 -32.24 -31.20 -15.79
N ARG A 31 -31.62 -30.60 -16.81
CA ARG A 31 -31.96 -30.84 -18.23
C ARG A 31 -31.61 -32.28 -18.61
N GLY A 32 -32.55 -32.97 -19.26
CA GLY A 32 -32.37 -34.35 -19.73
C GLY A 32 -32.40 -35.43 -18.64
N LEU A 33 -32.59 -35.07 -17.37
CA LEU A 33 -32.75 -36.01 -16.26
C LEU A 33 -34.22 -36.36 -16.03
N THR A 34 -34.49 -37.58 -15.57
CA THR A 34 -35.84 -38.07 -15.24
C THR A 34 -35.91 -38.68 -13.84
N GLY A 35 -37.13 -38.77 -13.30
CA GLY A 35 -37.42 -39.40 -12.01
C GLY A 35 -36.60 -38.84 -10.83
N LYS A 36 -36.03 -39.74 -10.02
CA LYS A 36 -35.26 -39.41 -8.82
C LYS A 36 -34.03 -38.53 -9.10
N LYS A 37 -33.37 -38.73 -10.25
CA LYS A 37 -32.18 -37.94 -10.63
C LYS A 37 -32.54 -36.48 -10.92
N LYS A 38 -33.67 -36.25 -11.59
CA LYS A 38 -34.19 -34.89 -11.84
C LYS A 38 -34.53 -34.18 -10.52
N ALA A 39 -35.18 -34.88 -9.60
CA ALA A 39 -35.54 -34.32 -8.30
C ALA A 39 -34.29 -33.96 -7.47
N ALA A 40 -33.25 -34.80 -7.48
CA ALA A 40 -31.99 -34.50 -6.82
C ALA A 40 -31.27 -33.28 -7.44
N ALA A 41 -31.23 -33.21 -8.78
CA ALA A 41 -30.66 -32.08 -9.50
C ALA A 41 -31.41 -30.77 -9.22
N ALA A 42 -32.74 -30.78 -9.23
CA ALA A 42 -33.55 -29.59 -8.90
C ALA A 42 -33.30 -29.08 -7.47
N ARG A 43 -33.18 -29.98 -6.50
CA ARG A 43 -32.80 -29.61 -5.11
C ARG A 43 -31.42 -28.98 -5.05
N LYS A 44 -30.44 -29.56 -5.76
CA LYS A 44 -29.09 -29.02 -5.83
C LYS A 44 -29.06 -27.66 -6.53
N ALA A 45 -29.86 -27.49 -7.59
CA ALA A 45 -29.96 -26.22 -8.30
C ALA A 45 -30.58 -25.11 -7.42
N ALA A 46 -31.58 -25.46 -6.60
CA ALA A 46 -32.15 -24.53 -5.63
C ALA A 46 -31.14 -24.13 -4.54
N GLN A 47 -30.30 -25.06 -4.07
CA GLN A 47 -29.25 -24.79 -3.08
C GLN A 47 -28.12 -23.92 -3.62
N LEU A 48 -27.80 -24.04 -4.92
CA LEU A 48 -26.72 -23.30 -5.58
C LEU A 48 -27.21 -22.04 -6.27
N HIS A 49 -28.50 -21.72 -6.17
CA HIS A 49 -29.05 -20.54 -6.82
C HIS A 49 -28.58 -19.27 -6.10
N LEU A 50 -27.87 -18.44 -6.85
CA LEU A 50 -27.52 -17.09 -6.44
C LEU A 50 -28.46 -16.10 -7.12
N MET A 51 -29.04 -15.20 -6.33
CA MET A 51 -29.87 -14.10 -6.80
C MET A 51 -28.98 -13.00 -7.41
N PRO A 52 -29.50 -12.14 -8.29
CA PRO A 52 -28.75 -10.99 -8.78
C PRO A 52 -28.19 -10.09 -7.66
N GLY A 53 -28.91 -9.98 -6.54
CA GLY A 53 -28.45 -9.27 -5.34
C GLY A 53 -27.23 -9.91 -4.66
N ASP A 54 -27.08 -11.24 -4.74
CA ASP A 54 -25.91 -11.93 -4.20
C ASP A 54 -24.65 -11.55 -4.99
N PHE A 55 -24.73 -11.52 -6.32
CA PHE A 55 -23.63 -11.07 -7.17
C PHE A 55 -23.27 -9.60 -6.95
N GLU A 56 -24.27 -8.76 -6.64
CA GLU A 56 -24.03 -7.37 -6.28
C GLU A 56 -23.27 -7.25 -4.94
N ASN A 57 -23.66 -8.04 -3.95
CA ASN A 57 -22.92 -8.14 -2.69
C ASN A 57 -21.48 -8.62 -2.91
N LEU A 58 -21.26 -9.61 -3.78
CA LEU A 58 -19.91 -10.08 -4.13
C LEU A 58 -19.08 -8.98 -4.80
N ARG A 59 -19.66 -8.18 -5.70
CA ARG A 59 -18.98 -7.03 -6.32
C ARG A 59 -18.60 -5.97 -5.30
N ARG A 60 -19.48 -5.67 -4.33
CA ARG A 60 -19.19 -4.76 -3.22
C ARG A 60 -18.01 -5.24 -2.39
N ILE A 61 -17.97 -6.53 -2.05
CA ILE A 61 -16.85 -7.15 -1.33
C ILE A 61 -15.53 -7.00 -2.11
N VAL A 62 -15.54 -7.32 -3.42
CA VAL A 62 -14.34 -7.18 -4.28
C VAL A 62 -13.86 -5.74 -4.32
N ASN A 63 -14.77 -4.77 -4.43
CA ASN A 63 -14.41 -3.36 -4.43
C ASN A 63 -13.71 -2.94 -3.13
N VAL A 64 -14.24 -3.35 -1.97
CA VAL A 64 -13.62 -3.09 -0.67
C VAL A 64 -12.24 -3.74 -0.58
N MET A 65 -12.10 -4.98 -1.04
CA MET A 65 -10.85 -5.75 -0.97
C MET A 65 -9.78 -5.32 -1.98
N SER A 66 -10.15 -4.60 -3.04
CA SER A 66 -9.24 -4.21 -4.14
C SER A 66 -8.00 -3.48 -3.64
N ILE A 67 -8.16 -2.51 -2.72
CA ILE A 67 -7.06 -1.71 -2.19
C ILE A 67 -6.05 -2.55 -1.40
N LEU A 68 -6.53 -3.58 -0.69
CA LEU A 68 -5.69 -4.50 0.08
C LEU A 68 -4.85 -5.37 -0.86
N GLN A 69 -5.45 -5.81 -1.98
CA GLN A 69 -4.75 -6.54 -3.02
C GLN A 69 -3.67 -5.67 -3.67
N GLU A 70 -4.00 -4.42 -4.03
CA GLU A 70 -3.03 -3.46 -4.58
C GLU A 70 -1.86 -3.22 -3.62
N ALA A 71 -2.13 -2.96 -2.34
CA ALA A 71 -1.10 -2.75 -1.31
C ALA A 71 -0.21 -3.99 -1.15
N THR A 72 -0.82 -5.20 -1.13
CA THR A 72 -0.09 -6.46 -1.02
C THR A 72 0.84 -6.70 -2.20
N LEU A 73 0.36 -6.42 -3.42
CA LEU A 73 1.18 -6.55 -4.64
C LEU A 73 2.34 -5.56 -4.63
N ASP A 74 2.12 -4.32 -4.19
CA ASP A 74 3.19 -3.32 -4.13
C ASP A 74 4.27 -3.68 -3.10
N LEU A 75 3.88 -4.19 -1.93
CA LEU A 75 4.80 -4.67 -0.90
C LEU A 75 5.51 -5.99 -1.27
N SER A 76 5.00 -6.72 -2.26
CA SER A 76 5.58 -8.00 -2.71
C SER A 76 6.59 -7.85 -3.85
N LYS A 77 6.85 -6.62 -4.32
CA LYS A 77 7.81 -6.36 -5.41
C LYS A 77 9.23 -6.71 -4.98
N LYS A 78 9.88 -7.61 -5.72
CA LYS A 78 11.28 -7.98 -5.49
C LYS A 78 12.21 -6.89 -6.01
N GLY A 79 13.24 -6.56 -5.24
CA GLY A 79 14.30 -5.63 -5.66
C GLY A 79 13.93 -4.15 -5.52
N VAL A 80 12.79 -3.83 -4.92
CA VAL A 80 12.34 -2.47 -4.62
C VAL A 80 12.31 -2.30 -3.10
N PRO A 81 12.80 -1.19 -2.53
CA PRO A 81 12.61 -0.89 -1.11
C PRO A 81 11.11 -0.73 -0.80
N THR A 82 10.56 -1.60 0.05
CA THR A 82 9.13 -1.59 0.39
C THR A 82 8.86 -1.12 1.82
N ILE A 83 9.88 -1.10 2.69
CA ILE A 83 9.71 -0.70 4.10
C ILE A 83 9.26 0.76 4.24
N CYS A 84 9.76 1.63 3.37
CA CYS A 84 9.36 3.04 3.27
C CYS A 84 7.90 3.24 2.86
N LYS A 85 7.28 2.20 2.29
CA LYS A 85 5.90 2.25 1.81
C LYS A 85 4.88 1.78 2.85
N VAL A 86 5.32 1.13 3.93
CA VAL A 86 4.43 0.51 4.91
C VAL A 86 3.45 1.52 5.52
N LEU A 87 3.95 2.64 6.05
CA LEU A 87 3.10 3.64 6.71
C LEU A 87 2.13 4.34 5.72
N PRO A 88 2.57 4.81 4.54
CA PRO A 88 1.65 5.35 3.55
C PRO A 88 0.58 4.35 3.06
N LEU A 89 0.97 3.10 2.86
CA LEU A 89 0.04 2.06 2.41
C LEU A 89 -0.99 1.70 3.49
N TYR A 90 -0.59 1.64 4.76
CA TYR A 90 -1.56 1.46 5.84
C TYR A 90 -2.56 2.60 5.91
N LYS A 91 -2.10 3.85 5.78
CA LYS A 91 -2.99 5.02 5.85
C LYS A 91 -4.01 5.06 4.70
N ILE A 92 -3.58 4.78 3.47
CA ILE A 92 -4.52 4.80 2.32
C ILE A 92 -5.52 3.64 2.37
N VAL A 93 -5.10 2.47 2.86
CA VAL A 93 -6.02 1.34 3.09
C VAL A 93 -7.03 1.70 4.19
N GLN A 94 -6.58 2.35 5.27
CA GLN A 94 -7.44 2.80 6.35
C GLN A 94 -8.51 3.77 5.81
N GLN A 95 -8.10 4.80 5.08
CA GLN A 95 -9.00 5.78 4.46
C GLN A 95 -10.04 5.09 3.55
N HIS A 96 -9.61 4.17 2.69
CA HIS A 96 -10.52 3.44 1.80
C HIS A 96 -11.56 2.62 2.56
N LEU A 97 -11.17 1.99 3.67
CA LEU A 97 -12.09 1.21 4.50
C LEU A 97 -13.05 2.12 5.29
N GLU A 98 -12.58 3.26 5.81
CA GLU A 98 -13.41 4.28 6.45
C GLU A 98 -14.44 4.87 5.47
N ASP A 99 -14.01 5.23 4.26
CA ASP A 99 -14.88 5.71 3.18
C ASP A 99 -15.88 4.64 2.76
N SER A 100 -15.45 3.39 2.63
CA SER A 100 -16.33 2.26 2.32
C SER A 100 -17.39 2.07 3.40
N LEU A 101 -17.02 2.20 4.68
CA LEU A 101 -17.94 2.09 5.81
C LEU A 101 -18.95 3.25 5.84
N ALA A 102 -18.53 4.47 5.50
CA ALA A 102 -19.39 5.65 5.43
C ALA A 102 -20.42 5.54 4.29
N ASN A 103 -20.04 4.90 3.17
CA ASN A 103 -20.89 4.79 1.99
C ASN A 103 -21.92 3.66 2.03
N ILE A 104 -21.82 2.70 2.97
CA ILE A 104 -22.78 1.59 3.08
C ILE A 104 -23.99 2.01 3.93
N SER A 105 -25.15 2.11 3.30
CA SER A 105 -26.43 2.31 3.96
C SER A 105 -26.83 1.09 4.82
N LEU A 106 -27.39 1.34 6.01
CA LEU A 106 -27.91 0.29 6.90
C LEU A 106 -29.01 -0.55 6.25
N ALA A 107 -29.82 0.06 5.38
CA ALA A 107 -30.88 -0.65 4.66
C ALA A 107 -30.34 -1.59 3.57
N GLU A 108 -29.10 -1.39 3.12
CA GLU A 108 -28.47 -2.15 2.05
C GLU A 108 -27.44 -3.18 2.55
N ASP A 109 -27.16 -3.22 3.86
CA ASP A 109 -26.16 -4.10 4.46
C ASP A 109 -26.68 -5.53 4.67
N THR A 110 -27.11 -6.16 3.59
CA THR A 110 -27.73 -7.50 3.60
C THR A 110 -26.75 -8.62 3.92
N CYS A 111 -25.43 -8.38 3.87
CA CYS A 111 -24.39 -9.38 4.08
C CYS A 111 -23.46 -9.10 5.27
N ASN A 112 -23.83 -8.18 6.17
CA ASN A 112 -23.00 -7.73 7.30
C ASN A 112 -21.63 -7.19 6.86
N LEU A 113 -21.57 -6.55 5.69
CA LEU A 113 -20.37 -5.96 5.12
C LEU A 113 -19.83 -4.85 6.03
N ARG A 114 -20.69 -4.08 6.69
CA ARG A 114 -20.23 -3.05 7.65
C ARG A 114 -19.45 -3.66 8.80
N ALA A 115 -19.97 -4.73 9.39
CA ALA A 115 -19.29 -5.45 10.47
C ALA A 115 -17.97 -6.07 9.99
N ALA A 116 -17.94 -6.61 8.78
CA ALA A 116 -16.72 -7.15 8.17
C ALA A 116 -15.66 -6.06 7.91
N ILE A 117 -16.06 -4.90 7.41
CA ILE A 117 -15.17 -3.74 7.21
C ILE A 117 -14.63 -3.25 8.55
N GLN A 118 -15.49 -3.12 9.57
CA GLN A 118 -15.06 -2.71 10.90
C GLN A 118 -14.02 -3.67 11.48
N ALA A 119 -14.26 -4.98 11.39
CA ALA A 119 -13.28 -5.98 11.83
C ALA A 119 -11.97 -5.89 11.03
N GLY A 120 -12.04 -5.53 9.75
CA GLY A 120 -10.89 -5.24 8.90
C GLY A 120 -10.10 -4.02 9.36
N LEU A 121 -10.80 -2.92 9.67
CA LEU A 121 -10.23 -1.69 10.23
C LEU A 121 -9.55 -1.93 11.57
N ASP A 122 -10.22 -2.62 12.50
CA ASP A 122 -9.65 -2.93 13.81
C ASP A 122 -8.34 -3.74 13.68
N LYS A 123 -8.33 -4.69 12.74
CA LYS A 123 -7.14 -5.48 12.44
C LYS A 123 -6.04 -4.65 11.79
N LEU A 124 -6.38 -3.76 10.86
CA LEU A 124 -5.44 -2.85 10.24
C LEU A 124 -4.80 -1.92 11.30
N ASN A 125 -5.61 -1.29 12.14
CA ASN A 125 -5.17 -0.39 13.19
C ASN A 125 -4.19 -1.08 14.14
N LYS A 126 -4.49 -2.31 14.56
CA LYS A 126 -3.58 -3.13 15.37
C LYS A 126 -2.21 -3.36 14.69
N HIS A 127 -2.19 -3.55 13.37
CA HIS A 127 -0.94 -3.71 12.63
C HIS A 127 -0.23 -2.38 12.39
N THR A 128 -0.97 -1.29 12.20
CA THR A 128 -0.44 0.08 12.13
C THR A 128 0.25 0.46 13.42
N GLU A 129 -0.39 0.26 14.58
CA GLU A 129 0.20 0.49 15.90
C GLU A 129 1.53 -0.26 16.06
N LYS A 130 1.55 -1.56 15.69
CA LYS A 130 2.79 -2.36 15.73
C LYS A 130 3.87 -1.83 14.81
N ALA A 131 3.51 -1.35 13.63
CA ALA A 131 4.46 -0.75 12.69
C ALA A 131 5.00 0.57 13.23
N LEU A 132 4.18 1.37 13.89
CA LEU A 132 4.56 2.63 14.52
C LEU A 132 5.45 2.43 15.76
N VAL A 133 5.34 1.31 16.47
CA VAL A 133 6.29 0.98 17.54
C VAL A 133 7.70 0.76 17.00
N SER A 134 7.85 0.20 15.80
CA SER A 134 9.15 -0.05 15.18
C SER A 134 9.74 1.22 14.54
N ASP A 135 11.04 1.44 14.72
CA ASP A 135 11.71 2.57 14.06
C ASP A 135 11.93 2.33 12.55
N PHE A 136 11.98 1.08 12.09
CA PHE A 136 12.35 0.79 10.70
C PHE A 136 11.37 1.31 9.65
N PRO A 137 10.03 1.13 9.79
CA PRO A 137 9.07 1.73 8.86
C PRO A 137 9.14 3.26 8.87
N LEU A 138 9.39 3.86 10.03
CA LEU A 138 9.49 5.30 10.20
C LEU A 138 10.75 5.85 9.52
N ILE A 139 11.93 5.31 9.83
CA ILE A 139 13.20 5.66 9.19
C ILE A 139 13.11 5.46 7.68
N GLY A 140 12.57 4.31 7.24
CA GLY A 140 12.39 4.03 5.82
C GLY A 140 11.53 5.10 5.12
N ALA A 141 10.42 5.50 5.73
CA ALA A 141 9.53 6.53 5.19
C ALA A 141 10.23 7.90 5.13
N VAL A 142 10.98 8.28 6.17
CA VAL A 142 11.70 9.57 6.21
C VAL A 142 12.83 9.64 5.18
N LEU A 143 13.52 8.53 4.94
CA LEU A 143 14.57 8.40 3.90
C LEU A 143 14.02 8.36 2.47
N HIS A 144 12.70 8.32 2.30
CA HIS A 144 12.09 8.38 0.98
C HIS A 144 11.91 9.85 0.54
N PRO A 145 12.49 10.26 -0.60
CA PRO A 145 12.51 11.67 -1.02
C PRO A 145 11.11 12.24 -1.31
N ALA A 146 10.15 11.42 -1.75
CA ALA A 146 8.75 11.84 -1.93
C ALA A 146 7.92 11.93 -0.62
N ILE A 147 8.40 11.40 0.50
CA ILE A 147 7.67 11.34 1.78
C ILE A 147 8.26 12.36 2.76
N ARG A 148 9.48 12.07 3.25
CA ARG A 148 10.21 12.85 4.27
C ARG A 148 9.33 13.24 5.47
N LEU A 149 9.72 14.30 6.18
CA LEU A 149 8.92 14.89 7.27
C LEU A 149 7.60 15.50 6.78
N ALA A 150 7.55 15.94 5.52
CA ALA A 150 6.37 16.59 4.94
C ALA A 150 5.12 15.70 4.99
N TYR A 151 5.28 14.39 4.81
CA TYR A 151 4.18 13.43 4.93
C TYR A 151 3.56 13.39 6.33
N PHE A 152 4.38 13.42 7.38
CA PHE A 152 3.90 13.30 8.76
C PHE A 152 3.24 14.60 9.26
N LYS A 153 3.68 15.74 8.70
CA LYS A 153 3.15 17.08 8.97
C LYS A 153 1.91 17.43 8.12
N ASP A 154 1.46 16.52 7.25
CA ASP A 154 0.31 16.74 6.38
C ASP A 154 -1.02 16.53 7.15
N PRO A 155 -1.89 17.56 7.25
CA PRO A 155 -3.22 17.49 7.86
C PRO A 155 -4.09 16.34 7.35
N LEU A 156 -3.93 15.96 6.08
CA LEU A 156 -4.76 14.96 5.43
C LEU A 156 -4.27 13.52 5.65
N ARG A 157 -3.07 13.33 6.20
CA ARG A 157 -2.38 12.02 6.23
C ARG A 157 -1.95 11.55 7.62
N GLY A 158 -2.09 12.40 8.62
CA GLY A 158 -1.90 11.99 10.00
C GLY A 158 -1.70 13.15 10.97
N ASN A 159 -1.17 14.28 10.50
CA ASN A 159 -0.77 15.43 11.34
C ASN A 159 -0.26 15.03 12.72
N ASP A 160 0.70 14.10 12.73
CA ASP A 160 1.22 13.53 13.96
C ASP A 160 2.57 14.18 14.22
N GLU A 161 2.52 15.32 14.91
CA GLU A 161 3.71 16.11 15.26
C GLU A 161 4.69 15.31 16.12
N ASP A 162 4.19 14.41 16.98
CA ASP A 162 5.01 13.53 17.80
C ASP A 162 5.76 12.53 16.91
N LEU A 163 5.07 11.93 15.94
CA LEU A 163 5.67 11.02 14.97
C LEU A 163 6.67 11.73 14.05
N ALA A 164 6.37 12.95 13.61
CA ALA A 164 7.28 13.77 12.81
C ALA A 164 8.55 14.12 13.59
N SER A 165 8.42 14.51 14.86
CA SER A 165 9.54 14.82 15.74
C SER A 165 10.40 13.59 16.01
N ARG A 166 9.79 12.44 16.28
CA ARG A 166 10.51 11.17 16.45
C ARG A 166 11.26 10.76 15.18
N ALA A 167 10.64 10.93 14.01
CA ALA A 167 11.26 10.68 12.72
C ALA A 167 12.52 11.54 12.49
N GLU A 168 12.45 12.82 12.84
CA GLU A 168 13.55 13.78 12.76
C GLU A 168 14.70 13.39 13.68
N THR A 169 14.42 13.18 14.98
CA THR A 169 15.42 12.76 15.97
C THR A 169 16.10 11.43 15.59
N LEU A 170 15.34 10.45 15.10
CA LEU A 170 15.92 9.17 14.66
C LEU A 170 16.89 9.35 13.50
N LEU A 171 16.56 10.20 12.53
CA LEU A 171 17.44 10.43 11.39
C LEU A 171 18.68 11.24 11.78
N GLU A 172 18.53 12.25 12.65
CA GLU A 172 19.65 13.02 13.21
C GLU A 172 20.63 12.10 13.94
N HIS A 173 20.13 11.26 14.85
CA HIS A 173 20.95 10.31 15.58
C HIS A 173 21.68 9.33 14.64
N LEU A 174 20.99 8.79 13.63
CA LEU A 174 21.63 7.91 12.65
C LEU A 174 22.71 8.64 11.84
N TYR A 175 22.44 9.88 11.43
CA TYR A 175 23.40 10.70 10.70
C TYR A 175 24.67 10.90 11.51
N ASP A 176 24.55 11.26 12.80
CA ASP A 176 25.69 11.47 13.68
C ASP A 176 26.51 10.18 13.86
N VAL A 177 25.84 9.04 14.12
CA VAL A 177 26.51 7.73 14.24
C VAL A 177 27.31 7.39 12.98
N TYR A 178 26.70 7.49 11.79
CA TYR A 178 27.40 7.18 10.54
C TYR A 178 28.52 8.18 10.23
N LYS A 179 28.35 9.45 10.59
CA LYS A 179 29.37 10.49 10.42
C LYS A 179 30.61 10.21 11.26
N GLU A 180 30.43 9.76 12.50
CA GLU A 180 31.52 9.35 13.39
C GLU A 180 32.27 8.11 12.85
N GLU A 181 31.54 7.08 12.40
CA GLU A 181 32.14 5.88 11.79
C GLU A 181 32.97 6.17 10.53
N LEU A 182 32.53 7.16 9.74
CA LEU A 182 33.24 7.65 8.55
C LEU A 182 34.53 8.41 8.90
N THR A 183 34.58 9.10 10.03
CA THR A 183 35.79 9.81 10.48
C THR A 183 36.86 8.88 11.05
N ASP A 184 36.46 7.71 11.57
CA ASP A 184 37.37 6.71 12.14
C ASP A 184 37.89 5.67 11.10
N SER A 185 37.33 5.63 9.90
CA SER A 185 37.61 4.62 8.88
C SER A 185 38.46 5.14 7.70
N THR A 186 39.58 4.48 7.41
CA THR A 186 40.42 4.71 6.19
C THR A 186 39.62 4.32 4.92
N PRO A 187 39.74 5.03 3.77
CA PRO A 187 38.79 4.86 2.67
C PRO A 187 38.89 3.49 2.00
N ALA A 188 37.87 2.64 2.20
CA ALA A 188 37.70 1.40 1.44
C ALA A 188 36.99 1.71 0.10
N THR A 189 37.57 1.21 -0.98
CA THR A 189 37.10 1.41 -2.36
C THR A 189 35.70 0.83 -2.57
N PRO A 190 34.73 1.59 -3.12
CA PRO A 190 33.39 1.07 -3.36
C PRO A 190 33.36 0.14 -4.58
N SER A 191 33.20 -1.16 -4.33
CA SER A 191 32.95 -2.18 -5.36
C SER A 191 31.57 -1.99 -5.98
N THR A 192 31.53 -1.48 -7.21
CA THR A 192 30.32 -1.21 -7.97
C THR A 192 30.06 -2.35 -8.96
N LYS A 193 29.03 -3.17 -8.70
CA LYS A 193 28.36 -3.92 -9.77
C LYS A 193 27.02 -3.24 -10.09
N PRO A 194 26.78 -2.79 -11.33
CA PRO A 194 25.50 -2.19 -11.70
C PRO A 194 24.48 -3.32 -11.94
N MET A 195 23.49 -3.45 -11.06
CA MET A 195 22.23 -4.08 -11.43
C MET A 195 21.35 -3.02 -12.10
N ALA A 196 21.23 -3.13 -13.42
CA ALA A 196 20.24 -2.39 -14.18
C ALA A 196 18.86 -3.02 -13.93
N SER A 197 17.98 -2.29 -13.28
CA SER A 197 16.56 -2.63 -13.15
C SER A 197 15.77 -1.66 -14.00
N THR A 198 15.47 -2.05 -15.24
CA THR A 198 14.46 -1.36 -16.05
C THR A 198 13.09 -1.82 -15.54
N MET A 199 12.38 -0.97 -14.80
CA MET A 199 10.98 -1.19 -14.44
C MET A 199 10.14 -0.01 -14.88
N SER A 200 9.02 -0.32 -15.54
CA SER A 200 8.04 0.61 -16.05
C SER A 200 7.38 1.42 -14.91
N PRO A 201 6.95 2.67 -15.17
CA PRO A 201 6.27 3.50 -14.19
C PRO A 201 4.91 2.89 -13.86
N SER A 202 4.78 2.25 -12.70
CA SER A 202 3.49 1.77 -12.25
C SER A 202 2.71 2.96 -11.68
N LYS A 203 1.49 3.19 -12.15
CA LYS A 203 0.51 4.12 -11.54
C LYS A 203 0.04 3.55 -10.18
N GLY A 204 0.97 3.23 -9.28
CA GLY A 204 0.75 2.38 -8.12
C GLY A 204 0.04 3.09 -6.97
N ILE A 205 -0.66 2.30 -6.14
CA ILE A 205 -1.32 2.71 -4.89
C ILE A 205 -0.41 3.58 -3.99
N PHE A 206 0.89 3.29 -3.95
CA PHE A 206 1.86 4.08 -3.20
C PHE A 206 1.93 5.54 -3.67
N ARG A 207 1.91 5.80 -4.99
CA ARG A 207 1.88 7.16 -5.53
C ARG A 207 0.64 7.93 -5.05
N ARG A 208 -0.51 7.26 -5.01
CA ARG A 208 -1.75 7.86 -4.49
C ARG A 208 -1.60 8.22 -3.00
N ALA A 209 -0.91 7.38 -2.24
CA ALA A 209 -0.66 7.59 -0.82
C ALA A 209 0.29 8.75 -0.52
N VAL A 210 1.18 9.12 -1.46
CA VAL A 210 2.20 10.18 -1.26
C VAL A 210 2.02 11.40 -2.18
N ALA A 211 0.97 11.46 -3.00
CA ALA A 211 0.72 12.59 -3.90
C ALA A 211 0.62 13.92 -3.12
N GLY A 212 1.40 14.95 -3.49
CA GLY A 212 1.32 16.28 -2.86
C GLY A 212 2.27 16.55 -1.68
N THR A 213 3.05 15.57 -1.20
CA THR A 213 4.02 15.79 -0.10
C THR A 213 5.39 16.32 -0.55
N GLY A 214 5.58 16.53 -1.86
CA GLY A 214 6.88 16.84 -2.46
C GLY A 214 7.19 18.31 -2.75
N LEU A 215 6.30 19.25 -2.41
CA LEU A 215 6.53 20.67 -2.69
C LEU A 215 7.37 21.31 -1.56
N GLY A 216 8.69 21.33 -1.76
CA GLY A 216 9.63 22.00 -0.87
C GLY A 216 9.45 23.52 -0.85
N LYS A 217 9.61 24.13 0.33
CA LYS A 217 9.79 25.58 0.47
C LYS A 217 11.30 25.85 0.48
N LEU A 218 11.76 26.72 -0.42
CA LEU A 218 13.16 27.18 -0.43
C LEU A 218 13.47 27.90 0.89
N LEU A 219 14.34 27.31 1.70
CA LEU A 219 14.87 27.93 2.91
C LEU A 219 16.10 28.80 2.57
N PRO A 220 16.31 29.94 3.25
CA PRO A 220 17.44 30.83 3.00
C PRO A 220 18.80 30.19 3.35
N ALA A 221 19.82 30.45 2.53
CA ALA A 221 20.99 29.61 2.34
C ALA A 221 22.12 29.68 3.39
N LYS A 222 22.02 30.47 4.48
CA LYS A 222 23.23 30.85 5.25
C LYS A 222 23.62 29.95 6.43
N THR A 223 22.84 28.96 6.83
CA THR A 223 23.17 28.06 7.96
C THR A 223 22.38 26.74 7.89
N GLN A 224 22.42 26.02 6.76
CA GLN A 224 21.70 24.75 6.64
C GLN A 224 22.63 23.56 6.85
N THR A 225 22.28 22.69 7.79
CA THR A 225 22.92 21.36 7.93
C THR A 225 22.52 20.48 6.74
N GLU A 226 23.26 19.39 6.48
CA GLU A 226 22.94 18.48 5.37
C GLU A 226 21.53 17.89 5.50
N LEU A 227 21.08 17.61 6.73
CA LEU A 227 19.73 17.15 7.02
C LEU A 227 18.67 18.22 6.73
N GLN A 228 18.93 19.48 7.06
CA GLN A 228 18.02 20.58 6.71
C GLN A 228 17.90 20.77 5.20
N VAL A 229 18.99 20.63 4.46
CA VAL A 229 18.97 20.63 2.99
C VAL A 229 18.15 19.46 2.47
N TYR A 230 18.32 18.26 3.03
CA TYR A 230 17.53 17.09 2.65
C TYR A 230 16.02 17.30 2.90
N PHE A 231 15.65 17.79 4.08
CA PHE A 231 14.25 18.02 4.46
C PHE A 231 13.59 19.19 3.73
N SER A 232 14.36 20.16 3.23
CA SER A 232 13.85 21.31 2.48
C SER A 232 13.10 20.93 1.20
N GLY A 233 13.38 19.75 0.64
CA GLY A 233 12.81 19.29 -0.62
C GLY A 233 13.44 19.90 -1.87
N ILE A 234 14.58 20.59 -1.76
CA ILE A 234 15.34 21.16 -2.89
C ILE A 234 15.63 20.12 -3.99
N PHE A 235 15.76 18.86 -3.59
CA PHE A 235 15.90 17.75 -4.51
C PHE A 235 14.60 16.93 -4.59
N PRO A 236 13.66 17.29 -5.48
CA PRO A 236 12.45 16.51 -5.68
C PRO A 236 12.77 15.17 -6.36
N MET A 237 11.94 14.16 -6.09
CA MET A 237 11.90 12.94 -6.89
C MET A 237 10.97 13.18 -8.09
N ALA A 238 11.38 12.80 -9.30
CA ALA A 238 10.56 12.98 -10.48
C ALA A 238 9.23 12.22 -10.35
N GLU A 239 8.15 12.80 -10.85
CA GLU A 239 6.85 12.13 -10.83
C GLU A 239 6.89 10.83 -11.64
N GLY A 240 6.67 9.70 -10.97
CA GLY A 240 6.63 8.37 -11.58
C GLY A 240 7.91 7.54 -11.43
N ASP A 241 8.92 8.05 -10.73
CA ASP A 241 10.10 7.27 -10.35
C ASP A 241 9.85 6.53 -9.03
N ASP A 242 9.89 5.20 -9.07
CA ASP A 242 9.78 4.31 -7.91
C ASP A 242 11.17 3.80 -7.46
N ASP A 243 12.26 4.15 -8.17
CA ASP A 243 13.62 3.71 -7.87
C ASP A 243 14.35 4.70 -6.95
N ILE A 244 14.02 4.59 -5.66
CA ILE A 244 14.64 5.39 -4.59
C ILE A 244 16.16 5.24 -4.58
N LEU A 245 16.68 4.05 -4.91
CA LEU A 245 18.13 3.80 -4.91
C LEU A 245 18.82 4.48 -6.08
N ALA A 246 18.18 4.53 -7.25
CA ALA A 246 18.67 5.33 -8.38
C ALA A 246 18.68 6.82 -8.03
N TRP A 247 17.63 7.32 -7.37
CA TRP A 247 17.59 8.71 -6.91
C TRP A 247 18.76 9.04 -5.98
N TRP A 248 19.00 8.21 -4.95
CA TRP A 248 20.13 8.40 -4.04
C TRP A 248 21.48 8.42 -4.78
N LYS A 249 21.70 7.51 -5.74
CA LYS A 249 22.94 7.47 -6.55
C LYS A 249 23.19 8.76 -7.34
N VAL A 250 22.14 9.40 -7.85
CA VAL A 250 22.24 10.65 -8.60
C VAL A 250 22.58 11.79 -7.66
N ILE A 251 21.88 11.90 -6.54
CA ILE A 251 22.04 12.99 -5.56
C ILE A 251 23.44 12.98 -4.94
N PHE A 252 23.96 11.80 -4.58
CA PHE A 252 25.33 11.69 -4.04
C PHE A 252 26.39 12.27 -4.99
N ARG A 253 26.18 12.20 -6.31
CA ARG A 253 27.10 12.80 -7.29
C ARG A 253 27.04 14.33 -7.33
N TYR A 254 25.88 14.91 -7.01
CA TYR A 254 25.71 16.37 -6.95
C TYR A 254 26.19 16.95 -5.62
N CYS A 255 26.05 16.21 -4.52
CA CYS A 255 26.49 16.65 -3.20
C CYS A 255 28.01 16.50 -2.99
N ALA A 256 28.69 15.58 -3.68
CA ALA A 256 30.15 15.40 -3.58
C ALA A 256 30.99 16.53 -4.22
N VAL A 257 30.35 17.59 -4.73
CA VAL A 257 31.01 18.74 -5.38
C VAL A 257 31.04 19.97 -4.44
N TYR A 258 30.47 19.87 -3.25
CA TYR A 258 30.56 20.86 -2.17
C TYR A 258 31.36 20.28 -0.98
#